data_AF-A0A2D5W360-F1
#
_entry.id   AF-A0A2D5W360-F1
#
_cell.length_a   1.000
_cell.length_b   1.000
_cell.length_c   1.000
_cell.angle_alpha   90.00
_cell.angle_beta   90.00
_cell.angle_gamma   90.00
#
_symmetry.space_group_name_H-M   'P 1'
#
loop_
_entity.id
_entity.type
_entity.pdbx_description
1 polymer ?
#
loop_
_entity_poly.entity_id
_entity_poly.type
_entity_poly.pdbx_seq_one_letter_code
_entity_poly.pdbx_strand_id
1 'polypeptide(L)'
;MSREDFWNDREAAQKLMDEGSGIRRKLDPIQSGDRKIDDMEVMIELGAEEPEEAQASIQADLLQDVRSLRVELEQLELSSFLTGPHDANNCILSINAGAGGTESCDWADMLMRMYQRWAESRG
;
A
#
# COMPACT_ATOMS: atom_id res chain seq x y z
N MET A 1 16.16 -21.11 1.29
CA MET A 1 17.38 -20.54 0.68
C MET A 1 18.68 -21.15 1.20
N SER A 2 18.68 -21.92 2.30
CA SER A 2 19.89 -22.47 2.94
C SER A 2 20.36 -23.84 2.41
N ARG A 3 19.73 -24.39 1.36
CA ARG A 3 20.20 -25.64 0.74
C ARG A 3 21.30 -25.34 -0.28
N GLU A 4 22.37 -26.14 -0.26
CA GLU A 4 23.55 -25.98 -1.13
C GLU A 4 23.18 -25.99 -2.63
N ASP A 5 22.18 -26.79 -3.02
CA ASP A 5 21.79 -26.94 -4.42
C ASP A 5 20.86 -25.84 -4.95
N PHE A 6 20.41 -24.93 -4.08
CA PHE A 6 19.37 -23.95 -4.43
C PHE A 6 19.79 -23.03 -5.58
N TRP A 7 21.10 -22.75 -5.71
CA TRP A 7 21.64 -21.84 -6.73
C TRP A 7 22.05 -22.54 -8.04
N ASN A 8 21.95 -23.88 -8.10
CA ASN A 8 22.33 -24.64 -9.29
C ASN A 8 21.34 -24.41 -10.45
N ASP A 9 20.08 -24.12 -10.14
CA ASP A 9 19.07 -23.70 -11.09
C ASP A 9 18.68 -22.24 -10.83
N ARG A 10 19.27 -21.34 -11.61
CA ARG A 10 19.07 -19.90 -11.47
C ARG A 10 17.62 -19.48 -11.77
N GLU A 11 16.94 -20.14 -12.69
CA GLU A 11 15.57 -19.79 -13.08
C GLU A 11 14.58 -20.20 -11.99
N ALA A 12 14.72 -21.42 -11.46
CA ALA A 12 13.94 -21.89 -10.33
C ALA A 12 14.21 -21.06 -9.06
N ALA A 13 15.46 -20.70 -8.80
CA ALA A 13 15.83 -19.85 -7.67
C ALA A 13 15.18 -18.46 -7.77
N GLN A 14 15.24 -17.82 -8.93
CA GLN A 14 14.64 -16.51 -9.16
C GLN A 14 13.12 -16.54 -8.94
N LYS A 15 12.44 -17.53 -9.51
CA LYS A 15 10.99 -17.68 -9.32
C LYS A 15 10.61 -17.80 -7.85
N LEU A 16 11.34 -18.62 -7.09
CA LEU A 16 11.07 -18.84 -5.68
C LEU A 16 11.40 -17.59 -4.82
N MET A 17 12.40 -16.81 -5.24
CA MET A 17 12.69 -15.49 -4.65
C MET A 17 11.56 -14.50 -4.93
N ASP A 18 11.06 -14.45 -6.15
CA ASP A 18 9.98 -13.54 -6.53
C ASP A 18 8.70 -13.87 -5.76
N GLU A 19 8.33 -15.15 -5.68
CA GLU A 19 7.21 -15.64 -4.87
C GLU A 19 7.39 -15.30 -3.38
N GLY A 20 8.57 -15.57 -2.82
CA GLY A 20 8.90 -15.22 -1.43
C GLY A 20 8.82 -13.72 -1.16
N SER A 21 9.28 -12.89 -2.11
CA SER A 21 9.20 -11.44 -2.02
C SER A 21 7.75 -10.94 -2.08
N GLY A 22 6.90 -11.61 -2.85
CA GLY A 22 5.48 -11.28 -2.98
C GLY A 22 4.72 -11.60 -1.70
N ILE A 23 5.00 -12.74 -1.08
CA ILE A 23 4.42 -13.12 0.23
C ILE A 23 4.90 -12.13 1.31
N ARG A 24 6.21 -11.85 1.35
CA ARG A 24 6.79 -10.94 2.32
C ARG A 24 6.20 -9.52 2.21
N ARG A 25 5.99 -9.02 0.99
CA ARG A 25 5.30 -7.74 0.74
C ARG A 25 3.90 -7.66 1.34
N LYS A 26 3.21 -8.78 1.52
CA LYS A 26 1.89 -8.85 2.16
C LYS A 26 1.97 -8.94 3.69
N LEU A 27 2.97 -9.65 4.21
CA LEU A 27 3.10 -9.91 5.65
C LEU A 27 3.82 -8.78 6.41
N ASP A 28 4.85 -8.18 5.81
CA ASP A 28 5.66 -7.16 6.49
C ASP A 28 4.83 -5.94 6.93
N PRO A 29 3.87 -5.42 6.14
CA PRO A 29 3.01 -4.32 6.59
C PRO A 29 2.13 -4.68 7.78
N ILE A 30 1.62 -5.92 7.83
CA ILE A 30 0.81 -6.41 8.97
C ILE A 30 1.66 -6.44 10.23
N GLN A 31 2.84 -7.07 10.15
CA GLN A 31 3.76 -7.16 11.28
C GLN A 31 4.26 -5.79 11.73
N SER A 32 4.45 -4.86 10.79
CA SER A 32 4.80 -3.48 11.14
C SER A 32 3.63 -2.74 11.80
N GLY A 33 2.39 -3.00 11.37
CA GLY A 33 1.19 -2.45 11.98
C GLY A 33 1.02 -2.91 13.41
N ASP A 34 1.20 -4.21 13.67
CA ASP A 34 1.15 -4.78 15.02
C ASP A 34 2.17 -4.10 15.94
N ARG A 35 3.43 -3.96 15.51
CA ARG A 35 4.46 -3.27 16.30
C ARG A 35 4.12 -1.81 16.59
N LYS A 36 3.53 -1.10 15.62
CA LYS A 36 3.09 0.29 15.84
C LYS A 36 2.00 0.37 16.90
N ILE A 37 1.08 -0.60 16.91
CA ILE A 37 0.04 -0.68 17.94
C ILE A 37 0.69 -0.95 19.31
N ASP A 38 1.61 -1.91 19.40
CA ASP A 38 2.34 -2.21 20.65
C ASP A 38 3.08 -0.95 21.17
N ASP A 39 3.79 -0.23 20.28
CA ASP A 39 4.51 1.00 20.63
C ASP A 39 3.54 2.11 21.12
N MET A 40 2.36 2.23 20.51
CA MET A 40 1.32 3.17 20.96
C MET A 40 0.75 2.79 22.31
N GLU A 41 0.51 1.50 22.57
CA GLU A 41 0.03 1.02 23.87
C GLU A 41 1.03 1.38 24.98
N VAL A 42 2.32 1.15 24.73
CA VAL A 42 3.39 1.56 25.65
C VAL A 42 3.42 3.07 25.83
N MET A 43 3.25 3.86 24.76
CA MET A 43 3.23 5.32 24.85
C MET A 43 2.01 5.84 25.64
N ILE A 44 0.86 5.17 25.54
CA ILE A 44 -0.33 5.48 26.36
C ILE A 44 -0.05 5.22 27.84
N GLU A 45 0.55 4.07 28.16
CA GLU A 45 0.89 3.71 29.55
C GLU A 45 1.87 4.71 30.16
N LEU A 46 2.96 5.02 29.45
CA LEU A 46 3.95 6.01 29.90
C LEU A 46 3.34 7.41 30.02
N GLY A 47 2.54 7.82 29.04
CA GLY A 47 1.91 9.13 29.03
C GLY A 47 0.90 9.33 30.18
N ALA A 48 0.28 8.26 30.67
CA ALA A 48 -0.62 8.34 31.81
C ALA A 48 0.11 8.64 33.14
N GLU A 49 1.41 8.34 33.23
CA GLU A 49 2.24 8.64 34.41
C GLU A 49 2.84 10.06 34.38
N GLU A 50 2.79 10.73 33.22
CA GLU A 50 3.34 12.08 33.03
C GLU A 50 2.43 13.19 33.59
N PRO A 51 2.98 14.37 33.91
CA PRO A 51 2.20 15.55 34.32
C PRO A 51 1.18 15.98 33.25
N GLU A 52 0.08 16.58 33.69
CA GLU A 52 -1.03 16.99 32.82
C GLU A 52 -0.57 17.95 31.70
N GLU A 53 0.47 18.76 31.94
CA GLU A 53 1.05 19.65 30.94
C GLU A 53 1.72 18.91 29.77
N ALA A 54 2.25 17.71 30.00
CA ALA A 54 2.90 16.88 28.99
C ALA A 54 1.92 15.94 28.27
N GLN A 55 0.85 15.51 28.95
CA GLN A 55 -0.16 14.59 28.41
C GLN A 55 -0.80 15.07 27.11
N ALA A 56 -1.06 16.38 26.99
CA ALA A 56 -1.66 16.96 25.79
C ALA A 56 -0.79 16.78 24.54
N SER A 57 0.54 16.86 24.68
CA SER A 57 1.47 16.64 23.57
C SER A 57 1.50 15.16 23.17
N ILE A 58 1.59 14.27 24.16
CA ILE A 58 1.62 12.82 23.93
C ILE A 58 0.33 12.36 23.22
N GLN A 59 -0.82 12.89 23.63
CA GLN A 59 -2.09 12.60 22.98
C GLN A 59 -2.12 13.08 21.51
N ALA A 60 -1.51 14.23 21.21
CA ALA A 60 -1.45 14.75 19.85
C ALA A 60 -0.58 13.85 18.94
N ASP A 61 0.54 13.37 19.46
CA ASP A 61 1.44 12.45 18.77
C ASP A 61 0.75 11.09 18.51
N LEU A 62 0.13 10.50 19.53
CA LEU A 62 -0.68 9.27 19.39
C LEU A 62 -1.78 9.43 18.33
N LEU A 63 -2.47 10.58 18.31
CA LEU A 63 -3.52 10.84 17.32
C LEU A 63 -2.95 10.94 15.89
N GLN A 64 -1.73 11.46 15.74
CA GLN A 64 -1.02 11.46 14.46
C GLN A 64 -0.66 10.04 14.02
N ASP A 65 -0.13 9.23 14.93
CA ASP A 65 0.26 7.85 14.62
C ASP A 65 -0.97 7.00 14.26
N VAL A 66 -2.11 7.20 14.93
CA VAL A 66 -3.39 6.53 14.58
C VAL A 66 -3.84 6.91 13.19
N ARG A 67 -3.72 8.19 12.82
CA ARG A 67 -4.05 8.64 11.46
C ARG A 67 -3.12 8.03 10.41
N SER A 68 -1.82 7.92 10.69
CA SER A 68 -0.87 7.27 9.78
C SER A 68 -1.20 5.80 9.60
N LEU A 69 -1.36 5.07 10.72
CA LEU A 69 -1.67 3.65 10.70
C LEU A 69 -2.98 3.36 9.95
N ARG A 70 -3.99 4.21 10.12
CA ARG A 70 -5.24 4.09 9.36
C ARG A 70 -5.02 4.16 7.85
N VAL A 71 -4.23 5.11 7.37
CA VAL A 71 -3.94 5.24 5.92
C VAL A 71 -3.21 4.01 5.40
N GLU A 72 -2.27 3.48 6.19
CA GLU A 72 -1.53 2.24 5.85
C GLU A 72 -2.46 1.02 5.79
N LEU A 73 -3.38 0.89 6.76
CA LEU A 73 -4.36 -0.19 6.79
C LEU A 73 -5.35 -0.11 5.62
N GLU A 74 -5.81 1.10 5.25
CA GLU A 74 -6.68 1.29 4.08
C GLU A 74 -5.97 0.86 2.77
N GLN A 75 -4.66 1.12 2.65
CA GLN A 75 -3.86 0.64 1.53
C GLN A 75 -3.68 -0.88 1.54
N LEU A 76 -3.44 -1.45 2.72
CA LEU A 76 -3.31 -2.90 2.89
C LEU A 76 -4.62 -3.61 2.55
N GLU A 77 -5.75 -3.10 3.02
CA GLU A 77 -7.09 -3.60 2.71
C GLU A 77 -7.33 -3.59 1.19
N LEU A 78 -7.05 -2.48 0.52
CA LEU A 78 -7.16 -2.39 -0.94
C LEU A 78 -6.29 -3.46 -1.63
N SER A 79 -5.05 -3.61 -1.19
CA SER A 79 -4.13 -4.61 -1.75
C SER A 79 -4.60 -6.06 -1.52
N SER A 80 -5.37 -6.29 -0.45
CA SER A 80 -5.93 -7.61 -0.13
C SER A 80 -7.02 -8.04 -1.10
N PHE A 81 -7.72 -7.07 -1.74
CA PHE A 81 -8.69 -7.36 -2.80
C PHE A 81 -8.01 -7.73 -4.13
N LEU A 82 -6.76 -7.30 -4.34
CA LEU A 82 -5.99 -7.49 -5.57
C LEU A 82 -5.29 -8.87 -5.60
N THR A 83 -6.09 -9.93 -5.72
CA THR A 83 -5.63 -11.33 -5.73
C THR A 83 -5.66 -11.99 -7.11
N GLY A 84 -6.04 -11.25 -8.14
CA GLY A 84 -6.07 -11.70 -9.52
C GLY A 84 -4.67 -12.02 -10.05
N PRO A 85 -4.56 -12.93 -11.04
CA PRO A 85 -3.27 -13.37 -11.60
C PRO A 85 -2.48 -12.27 -12.32
N HIS A 86 -3.14 -11.13 -12.62
CA HIS A 86 -2.55 -10.02 -13.37
C HIS A 86 -2.58 -8.70 -12.59
N ASP A 87 -3.03 -8.68 -11.34
CA ASP A 87 -3.18 -7.43 -10.58
C ASP A 87 -1.83 -6.78 -10.25
N ALA A 88 -0.75 -7.56 -10.22
CA ALA A 88 0.61 -7.08 -10.06
C ALA A 88 1.22 -6.52 -11.37
N ASN A 89 0.56 -6.71 -12.51
CA ASN A 89 1.09 -6.31 -13.80
C ASN A 89 0.70 -4.87 -14.14
N ASN A 90 1.55 -4.20 -14.91
CA ASN A 90 1.15 -2.95 -15.56
C ASN A 90 -0.05 -3.20 -16.48
N CYS A 91 -0.98 -2.25 -16.52
CA CYS A 91 -2.12 -2.30 -17.42
C CYS A 91 -1.94 -1.38 -18.63
N ILE A 92 -2.63 -1.71 -19.73
CA ILE A 92 -2.78 -0.82 -20.88
C ILE A 92 -4.22 -0.28 -20.81
N LEU A 93 -4.36 1.04 -20.65
CA LEU A 93 -5.66 1.70 -20.68
C LEU A 93 -5.92 2.26 -22.08
N SER A 94 -7.06 1.90 -22.67
CA SER A 94 -7.53 2.45 -23.95
C SER A 94 -8.93 3.02 -23.77
N ILE A 95 -9.11 4.28 -24.15
CA ILE A 95 -10.39 4.99 -24.08
C ILE A 95 -10.84 5.25 -25.51
N ASN A 96 -12.02 4.75 -25.86
CA ASN A 96 -12.61 4.95 -27.18
C ASN A 96 -13.88 5.79 -27.05
N ALA A 97 -14.00 6.83 -27.87
CA ALA A 97 -15.24 7.60 -27.94
C ALA A 97 -16.36 6.73 -28.52
N GLY A 98 -17.51 6.72 -27.83
CA GLY A 98 -18.70 6.00 -28.27
C GLY A 98 -19.49 6.75 -29.35
N ALA A 99 -20.74 6.35 -29.54
CA ALA A 99 -21.66 7.07 -30.41
C ALA A 99 -22.01 8.44 -29.82
N GLY A 100 -21.92 9.50 -30.63
CA GLY A 100 -22.21 10.88 -30.21
C GLY A 100 -21.34 11.95 -30.88
N GLY A 101 -20.44 11.57 -31.81
CA GLY A 101 -19.67 12.51 -32.62
C GLY A 101 -18.69 13.32 -31.78
N THR A 102 -18.56 14.62 -32.08
CA THR A 102 -17.54 15.50 -31.45
C THR A 102 -17.65 15.57 -29.94
N GLU A 103 -18.86 15.63 -29.38
CA GLU A 103 -19.05 15.72 -27.92
C GLU A 103 -18.55 14.46 -27.20
N SER A 104 -18.69 13.29 -27.82
CA SER A 104 -18.15 12.04 -27.28
C SER A 104 -16.63 11.99 -27.35
N CYS A 105 -16.03 12.58 -28.40
CA CYS A 105 -14.58 12.73 -28.50
C CYS A 105 -14.04 13.68 -27.41
N ASP A 106 -14.67 14.83 -27.22
CA ASP A 106 -14.28 15.80 -26.19
C ASP A 106 -14.34 15.17 -24.78
N TRP A 107 -15.37 14.35 -24.52
CA TRP A 107 -15.48 13.61 -23.27
C TRP A 107 -14.40 12.53 -23.10
N ALA A 108 -14.11 11.77 -24.15
CA ALA A 108 -13.03 10.79 -24.13
C ALA A 108 -11.67 11.46 -23.82
N ASP A 109 -11.42 12.64 -24.40
CA ASP A 109 -10.23 13.45 -24.11
C ASP A 109 -10.20 13.96 -22.66
N MET A 110 -11.35 14.34 -22.09
CA MET A 110 -11.45 14.70 -20.68
C MET A 110 -11.09 13.52 -19.77
N LEU A 111 -11.61 12.33 -20.04
CA LEU A 111 -11.28 11.12 -19.29
C LEU A 111 -9.80 10.74 -19.41
N MET A 112 -9.23 10.85 -20.62
CA MET A 112 -7.81 10.59 -20.84
C MET A 112 -6.94 11.51 -19.98
N ARG A 113 -7.23 12.83 -19.97
CA ARG A 113 -6.52 13.78 -19.11
C ARG A 113 -6.70 13.50 -17.62
N MET A 114 -7.88 13.05 -17.21
CA MET A 114 -8.15 12.68 -15.82
C MET A 114 -7.28 11.51 -15.37
N TYR A 115 -7.23 10.42 -16.16
CA TYR A 115 -6.43 9.25 -15.83
C TYR A 115 -4.93 9.51 -15.90
N GLN A 116 -4.47 10.37 -16.83
CA GLN A 116 -3.06 10.79 -16.87
C GLN A 116 -2.65 11.51 -15.57
N ARG A 117 -3.43 12.49 -15.12
CA ARG A 117 -3.15 13.20 -13.86
C ARG A 117 -3.18 12.27 -12.64
N TRP A 118 -4.13 11.33 -12.61
CA TRP A 118 -4.19 10.33 -11.54
C TRP A 118 -2.95 9.44 -11.53
N ALA A 119 -2.51 8.96 -12.69
CA ALA A 119 -1.32 8.14 -12.83
C ALA A 119 -0.05 8.90 -12.42
N GLU A 120 0.07 10.18 -12.81
CA GLU A 120 1.17 11.07 -12.39
C GLU A 120 1.20 11.29 -10.87
N SER A 121 0.05 11.36 -10.20
CA SER A 121 -0.02 11.54 -8.74
C SER A 121 0.27 10.28 -7.91
N ARG A 122 0.17 9.10 -8.53
CA ARG A 122 0.33 7.78 -7.89
C ARG A 122 1.68 7.13 -8.23
N GLY A 123 2.43 7.71 -9.18
CA GLY A 123 3.77 7.30 -9.59
C GLY A 123 4.87 8.03 -8.83
#